data_AF-A0A0F4ZC05-F1
#
_entry.id   AF-A0A0F4ZC05-F1
#
_cell.length_a   1.000
_cell.length_b   1.000
_cell.length_c   1.000
_cell.angle_alpha   90.00
_cell.angle_beta   90.00
_cell.angle_gamma   90.00
#
_symmetry.space_group_name_H-M   'P 1'
#
loop_
_entity.id
_entity.type
_entity.pdbx_description
1 polymer ?
#
loop_
_entity_poly.entity_id
_entity_poly.type
_entity_poly.pdbx_seq_one_letter_code
_entity_poly.pdbx_strand_id
1 'polypeptide(L)'
;MVNLPLFKLGALFLRHVSKYGAILSRLQNHIKAQAHEHPSFRVFAARYGQVIHQINMRLNVAVLRNASASSGSKTPVASAPTVKTKEQIEREEAAPPPTTSIWRRKFKALPEAKAVDLFADVIGDSFILSVAMALLLYEWWRSSSKPDANAVRLEELRAELEAMKAAEEALAEKSEEQQKRIQILEDALNRKWKLLPSLSPASAPTVSSNA
;
A
#
# COMPACT_ATOMS: atom_id res chain seq x y z
N MET A 1 -25.86 -15.45 -5.55
CA MET A 1 -25.44 -16.87 -5.46
C MET A 1 -24.61 -17.03 -4.21
N VAL A 2 -24.95 -18.02 -3.40
CA VAL A 2 -24.70 -18.07 -1.95
C VAL A 2 -23.25 -18.50 -1.64
N ASN A 3 -22.49 -17.68 -0.88
CA ASN A 3 -21.12 -17.97 -0.39
C ASN A 3 -21.09 -19.05 0.73
N LEU A 4 -21.87 -20.12 0.58
CA LEU A 4 -22.11 -21.14 1.62
C LEU A 4 -21.03 -22.23 1.83
N PRO A 5 -20.02 -22.46 0.97
CA PRO A 5 -19.02 -23.51 1.25
C PRO A 5 -17.83 -23.03 2.10
N LEU A 6 -17.44 -21.76 2.03
CA LEU A 6 -16.30 -21.22 2.78
C LEU A 6 -16.58 -21.08 4.27
N PHE A 7 -17.80 -20.66 4.65
CA PHE A 7 -18.17 -20.59 6.07
C PHE A 7 -18.25 -21.99 6.69
N LYS A 8 -18.61 -23.02 5.90
CA LYS A 8 -18.61 -24.42 6.34
C LYS A 8 -17.19 -24.98 6.44
N LEU A 9 -16.30 -24.69 5.49
CA LEU A 9 -14.88 -25.08 5.58
C LEU A 9 -14.17 -24.31 6.70
N GLY A 10 -14.49 -23.04 6.90
CA GLY A 10 -13.99 -22.21 7.99
C GLY A 10 -14.52 -22.64 9.35
N ALA A 11 -15.80 -23.04 9.46
CA ALA A 11 -16.36 -23.61 10.67
C ALA A 11 -15.89 -25.05 10.93
N LEU A 12 -15.66 -25.85 9.87
CA LEU A 12 -15.04 -27.16 9.98
C LEU A 12 -13.57 -27.02 10.39
N PHE A 13 -12.84 -26.03 9.85
CA PHE A 13 -11.49 -25.67 10.24
C PHE A 13 -11.46 -25.13 11.65
N LEU A 14 -12.38 -24.27 12.09
CA LEU A 14 -12.45 -23.79 13.47
C LEU A 14 -12.83 -24.90 14.45
N ARG A 15 -13.71 -25.83 14.04
CA ARG A 15 -14.00 -27.06 14.79
C ARG A 15 -12.81 -28.00 14.79
N HIS A 16 -12.01 -28.04 13.73
CA HIS A 16 -10.75 -28.77 13.68
C HIS A 16 -9.68 -28.04 14.50
N VAL A 17 -9.54 -26.73 14.48
CA VAL A 17 -8.57 -25.99 15.32
C VAL A 17 -9.04 -25.93 16.78
N SER A 18 -10.32 -26.15 17.08
CA SER A 18 -10.82 -26.27 18.46
C SER A 18 -10.67 -27.70 18.99
N LYS A 19 -11.11 -28.69 18.21
CA LYS A 19 -10.94 -30.12 18.56
C LYS A 19 -9.48 -30.54 18.47
N TYR A 20 -8.78 -30.11 17.43
CA TYR A 20 -7.32 -30.21 17.29
C TYR A 20 -6.59 -29.12 18.05
N GLY A 21 -7.20 -28.05 18.54
CA GLY A 21 -6.53 -27.17 19.51
C GLY A 21 -6.44 -27.87 20.86
N ALA A 22 -7.49 -28.57 21.26
CA ALA A 22 -7.48 -29.47 22.40
C ALA A 22 -6.60 -30.72 22.16
N ILE A 23 -6.63 -31.32 20.96
CA ILE A 23 -5.73 -32.44 20.63
C ILE A 23 -4.29 -31.96 20.46
N LEU A 24 -4.00 -30.79 19.87
CA LEU A 24 -2.67 -30.19 19.67
C LEU A 24 -2.13 -29.63 20.98
N SER A 25 -2.99 -29.18 21.90
CA SER A 25 -2.60 -28.88 23.29
C SER A 25 -2.27 -30.18 24.04
N ARG A 26 -3.05 -31.25 23.84
CA ARG A 26 -2.75 -32.59 24.37
C ARG A 26 -1.53 -33.22 23.67
N LEU A 27 -1.33 -32.97 22.38
CA LEU A 27 -0.19 -33.39 21.57
C LEU A 27 1.02 -32.56 21.95
N GLN A 28 0.90 -31.26 22.23
CA GLN A 28 1.98 -30.43 22.75
C GLN A 28 2.33 -30.87 24.15
N ASN A 29 1.39 -31.23 25.03
CA ASN A 29 1.74 -31.77 26.34
C ASN A 29 2.40 -33.15 26.23
N HIS A 30 1.93 -34.01 25.31
CA HIS A 30 2.49 -35.34 25.09
C HIS A 30 3.82 -35.31 24.32
N ILE A 31 3.97 -34.40 23.36
CA ILE A 31 5.19 -34.09 22.62
C ILE A 31 6.13 -33.27 23.49
N LYS A 32 5.71 -32.41 24.41
CA LYS A 32 6.62 -31.76 25.38
C LYS A 32 7.15 -32.78 26.38
N ALA A 33 6.32 -33.74 26.80
CA ALA A 33 6.73 -34.89 27.60
C ALA A 33 7.68 -35.83 26.82
N GLN A 34 7.35 -36.21 25.57
CA GLN A 34 8.18 -37.09 24.74
C GLN A 34 9.38 -36.39 24.08
N ALA A 35 9.33 -35.09 23.82
CA ALA A 35 10.47 -34.28 23.36
C ALA A 35 11.45 -33.99 24.49
N HIS A 36 11.00 -34.06 25.75
CA HIS A 36 11.92 -34.15 26.88
C HIS A 36 12.69 -35.48 26.86
N GLU A 37 12.06 -36.57 26.40
CA GLU A 37 12.64 -37.91 26.32
C GLU A 37 13.44 -38.19 25.03
N HIS A 38 13.24 -37.46 23.93
CA HIS A 38 13.99 -37.68 22.68
C HIS A 38 15.25 -36.78 22.56
N PRO A 39 16.46 -37.32 22.83
CA PRO A 39 17.70 -36.54 22.83
C PRO A 39 18.02 -35.93 21.45
N SER A 40 17.71 -36.65 20.36
CA SER A 40 17.95 -36.18 18.99
C SER A 40 17.07 -34.97 18.64
N PHE A 41 15.82 -34.95 19.13
CA PHE A 41 14.90 -33.86 18.87
C PHE A 41 15.24 -32.61 19.69
N ARG A 42 15.75 -32.77 20.92
CA ARG A 42 16.29 -31.65 21.71
C ARG A 42 17.44 -30.95 21.02
N VAL A 43 18.42 -31.70 20.53
CA VAL A 43 19.57 -31.12 19.81
C VAL A 43 19.11 -30.41 18.54
N PHE A 44 18.13 -30.97 17.83
CA PHE A 44 17.55 -30.35 16.64
C PHE A 44 16.80 -29.04 16.97
N ALA A 45 15.86 -29.08 17.91
CA ALA A 45 15.08 -27.93 18.33
C ALA A 45 15.96 -26.84 18.97
N ALA A 46 16.99 -27.21 19.73
CA ALA A 46 17.98 -26.29 20.27
C ALA A 46 18.80 -25.60 19.16
N ARG A 47 19.21 -26.34 18.13
CA ARG A 47 19.90 -25.78 16.95
C ARG A 47 19.01 -24.78 16.22
N TYR A 48 17.76 -25.13 15.95
CA TYR A 48 16.82 -24.24 15.25
C TYR A 48 16.42 -23.03 16.11
N GLY A 49 16.15 -23.23 17.39
CA GLY A 49 15.85 -22.14 18.32
C GLY A 49 17.03 -21.17 18.47
N GLN A 50 18.27 -21.65 18.43
CA GLN A 50 19.46 -20.80 18.39
C GLN A 50 19.55 -20.00 17.08
N VAL A 51 19.26 -20.62 15.93
CA VAL A 51 19.23 -19.92 14.63
C VAL A 51 18.16 -18.83 14.63
N ILE A 52 16.94 -19.15 15.07
CA ILE A 52 15.82 -18.19 15.15
C ILE A 52 16.17 -17.04 16.09
N HIS A 53 16.75 -17.34 17.27
CA HIS A 53 17.19 -16.31 18.20
C HIS A 53 18.26 -15.40 17.60
N GLN A 54 19.25 -15.96 16.90
CA GLN A 54 20.28 -15.18 16.23
C GLN A 54 19.68 -14.31 15.11
N ILE A 55 18.71 -14.81 14.35
CA ILE A 55 17.98 -14.04 13.34
C ILE A 55 17.23 -12.89 14.01
N ASN A 56 16.47 -13.16 15.08
CA ASN A 56 15.71 -12.13 15.79
C ASN A 56 16.62 -11.02 16.33
N MET A 57 17.76 -11.38 16.96
CA MET A 57 18.74 -10.39 17.45
C MET A 57 19.41 -9.61 16.32
N ARG A 58 19.71 -10.25 15.19
CA ARG A 58 20.27 -9.58 14.00
C ARG A 58 19.30 -8.59 13.40
N LEU A 59 18.03 -8.98 13.26
CA LEU A 59 16.97 -8.12 12.73
C LEU A 59 16.73 -6.94 13.67
N ASN A 60 16.64 -7.16 14.98
CA ASN A 60 16.45 -6.08 15.95
C ASN A 60 17.61 -5.07 15.89
N VAL A 61 18.86 -5.53 15.82
CA VAL A 61 20.04 -4.65 15.68
C VAL A 61 20.04 -3.92 14.33
N ALA A 62 19.61 -4.59 13.25
CA ALA A 62 19.50 -3.97 11.93
C ALA A 62 18.43 -2.87 11.89
N VAL A 63 17.27 -3.10 12.52
CA VAL A 63 16.20 -2.12 12.65
C VAL A 63 16.66 -0.92 13.47
N LEU A 64 17.31 -1.14 14.63
CA LEU A 64 17.83 -0.04 15.46
C LEU A 64 18.88 0.81 14.74
N ARG A 65 19.75 0.19 13.92
CA ARG A 65 20.74 0.91 13.12
C ARG A 65 20.11 1.66 11.93
N ASN A 66 19.11 1.09 11.28
CA ASN A 66 18.40 1.80 10.21
C ASN A 66 17.59 2.96 10.79
N ALA A 67 16.96 2.78 11.96
CA ALA A 67 16.29 3.83 12.70
C ALA A 67 17.27 4.97 13.07
N SER A 68 18.47 4.66 13.57
CA SER A 68 19.49 5.68 13.87
C SER A 68 20.11 6.33 12.63
N ALA A 69 20.14 5.63 11.49
CA ALA A 69 20.52 6.20 10.20
C ALA A 69 19.42 7.13 9.65
N SER A 70 18.15 6.80 9.86
CA SER A 70 17.01 7.65 9.51
C SER A 70 16.82 8.87 10.41
N SER A 71 17.33 8.85 11.65
CA SER A 71 17.35 10.03 12.53
C SER A 71 18.50 11.00 12.23
N GLY A 72 19.27 10.76 11.16
CA GLY A 72 20.27 11.68 10.61
C GLY A 72 19.68 12.87 9.84
N SER A 73 18.37 12.90 9.58
CA SER A 73 17.69 14.12 9.11
C SER A 73 17.34 15.02 10.31
N LYS A 74 18.36 15.76 10.77
CA LYS A 74 18.33 16.95 11.65
C LYS A 74 16.98 17.29 12.34
N THR A 75 16.91 17.02 13.65
CA THR A 75 16.34 17.98 14.61
C THR A 75 17.15 17.92 15.92
N PRO A 76 17.68 19.05 16.42
CA PRO A 76 18.36 19.10 17.70
C PRO A 76 17.34 19.38 18.80
N VAL A 77 17.08 18.43 19.70
CA VAL A 77 16.41 18.73 20.96
C VAL A 77 17.13 18.02 22.11
N ALA A 78 17.66 18.89 22.98
CA ALA A 78 18.26 18.69 24.29
C ALA A 78 17.69 17.52 25.11
N SER A 79 18.48 16.77 25.88
CA SER A 79 19.20 17.31 27.05
C SER A 79 20.22 16.30 27.61
N ALA A 80 21.37 16.85 28.00
CA ALA A 80 22.57 16.22 28.58
C ALA A 80 22.34 15.78 30.06
N PRO A 81 23.27 15.13 30.82
CA PRO A 81 24.74 15.18 30.66
C PRO A 81 25.55 13.92 31.04
N THR A 82 26.60 13.61 30.29
CA THR A 82 27.87 13.21 30.92
C THR A 82 29.02 13.66 30.02
N VAL A 83 29.86 14.54 30.56
CA VAL A 83 31.04 15.09 29.90
C VAL A 83 32.01 13.94 29.61
N LYS A 84 32.17 13.60 28.33
CA LYS A 84 33.38 12.93 27.85
C LYS A 84 34.21 13.95 27.08
N THR A 85 35.45 14.08 27.52
CA THR A 85 36.51 14.96 27.05
C THR A 85 36.62 14.95 25.52
N LYS A 86 36.73 16.14 24.91
CA LYS A 86 36.82 16.35 23.44
C LYS A 86 37.87 15.48 22.75
N GLU A 87 38.92 15.07 23.46
CA GLU A 87 39.98 14.18 22.94
C GLU A 87 39.50 12.74 22.65
N GLN A 88 38.47 12.24 23.33
CA GLN A 88 37.91 10.92 23.03
C GLN A 88 37.08 10.93 21.74
N ILE A 89 36.52 12.09 21.39
CA ILE A 89 35.69 12.27 20.19
C ILE A 89 36.58 12.35 18.95
N GLU A 90 37.67 13.13 18.99
CA GLU A 90 38.62 13.21 17.86
C GLU A 90 39.36 11.89 17.59
N ARG A 91 39.62 11.09 18.64
CA ARG A 91 40.25 9.76 18.47
C ARG A 91 39.27 8.69 17.98
N GLU A 92 37.98 8.86 18.23
CA GLU A 92 36.91 7.99 17.71
C GLU A 92 36.48 8.40 16.29
N GLU A 93 36.65 9.68 15.92
CA GLU A 93 36.40 10.23 14.57
C GLU A 93 37.52 9.93 13.57
N ALA A 94 38.76 9.71 14.04
CA ALA A 94 39.90 9.28 13.22
C ALA A 94 39.94 7.76 12.95
N ALA A 95 39.05 6.97 13.55
CA ALA A 95 38.96 5.54 13.28
C ALA A 95 37.95 5.29 12.14
N PRO A 96 38.30 4.54 11.08
CA PRO A 96 37.33 4.17 10.05
C PRO A 96 36.16 3.44 10.72
N PRO A 97 34.90 3.78 10.38
CA PRO A 97 33.74 3.14 11.01
C PRO A 97 33.88 1.63 10.82
N PRO A 98 33.73 0.81 11.87
CA PRO A 98 33.92 -0.62 11.75
C PRO A 98 32.90 -1.17 10.74
N THR A 99 33.36 -1.45 9.52
CA THR A 99 32.58 -2.02 8.40
C THR A 99 32.18 -3.48 8.65
N THR A 100 32.33 -3.95 9.88
CA THR A 100 31.98 -5.29 10.30
C THR A 100 30.48 -5.52 10.08
N SER A 101 30.17 -6.37 9.10
CA SER A 101 28.80 -6.71 8.73
C SER A 101 28.05 -7.29 9.93
N ILE A 102 26.83 -6.81 10.16
CA ILE A 102 25.93 -7.26 11.24
C ILE A 102 25.77 -8.79 11.20
N TRP A 103 25.82 -9.35 9.99
CA TRP A 103 25.74 -10.77 9.67
C TRP A 103 26.92 -11.61 10.18
N ARG A 104 28.08 -11.02 10.50
CA ARG A 104 29.23 -11.72 11.11
C ARG A 104 29.21 -11.76 12.64
N ARG A 105 28.36 -10.99 13.31
CA ARG A 105 28.32 -10.96 14.79
C ARG A 105 27.78 -12.29 15.34
N LYS A 106 28.50 -12.83 16.34
CA LYS A 106 28.11 -14.02 17.12
C LYS A 106 27.43 -13.55 18.40
N PHE A 107 26.13 -13.83 18.53
CA PHE A 107 25.36 -13.56 19.74
C PHE A 107 25.50 -14.71 20.73
N LYS A 108 25.40 -14.41 22.04
CA LYS A 108 25.48 -15.42 23.09
C LYS A 108 24.27 -16.37 22.98
N ALA A 109 24.54 -17.67 22.95
CA ALA A 109 23.50 -18.67 22.78
C ALA A 109 22.54 -18.69 23.98
N LEU A 110 21.25 -18.88 23.71
CA LEU A 110 20.23 -19.07 24.73
C LEU A 110 20.35 -20.45 25.40
N PRO A 111 19.89 -20.57 26.66
CA PRO A 111 19.76 -21.86 27.32
C PRO A 111 18.82 -22.77 26.51
N GLU A 112 19.21 -24.02 26.37
CA GLU A 112 18.62 -25.03 25.47
C GLU A 112 17.10 -25.12 25.60
N ALA A 113 16.57 -25.16 26.83
CA ALA A 113 15.14 -25.28 27.09
C ALA A 113 14.32 -24.13 26.47
N LYS A 114 14.80 -22.89 26.59
CA LYS A 114 14.11 -21.72 26.02
C LYS A 114 14.14 -21.70 24.49
N ALA A 115 15.20 -22.26 23.88
CA ALA A 115 15.30 -22.38 22.43
C ALA A 115 14.26 -23.37 21.88
N VAL A 116 13.99 -24.45 22.63
CA VAL A 116 12.95 -25.43 22.28
C VAL A 116 11.56 -24.84 22.38
N ASP A 117 11.27 -24.07 23.43
CA ASP A 117 9.96 -23.40 23.58
C ASP A 117 9.69 -22.41 22.44
N LEU A 118 10.68 -21.58 22.11
CA LEU A 118 10.58 -20.63 20.99
C LEU A 118 10.38 -21.34 19.64
N PHE A 119 11.03 -22.49 19.44
CA PHE A 119 10.84 -23.29 18.25
C PHE A 119 9.42 -23.87 18.18
N ALA A 120 8.88 -24.32 19.32
CA ALA A 120 7.51 -24.82 19.40
C ALA A 120 6.46 -23.73 19.08
N ASP A 121 6.66 -22.51 19.58
CA ASP A 121 5.78 -21.37 19.29
C ASP A 121 5.82 -21.00 17.80
N VAL A 122 7.02 -20.90 17.21
CA VAL A 122 7.19 -20.60 15.78
C VAL A 122 6.59 -21.68 14.88
N ILE A 123 6.71 -22.96 15.24
CA ILE A 123 6.07 -24.04 14.47
C ILE A 123 4.55 -23.89 14.51
N GLY A 124 3.97 -23.65 15.69
CA GLY A 124 2.53 -23.45 15.85
C GLY A 124 2.01 -22.32 14.96
N ASP A 125 2.68 -21.17 15.02
CA ASP A 125 2.33 -20.01 14.20
C ASP A 125 2.51 -20.28 12.71
N SER A 126 3.61 -20.92 12.30
CA SER A 126 3.88 -21.24 10.89
C SER A 126 2.82 -22.19 10.31
N PHE A 127 2.29 -23.11 11.11
CA PHE A 127 1.23 -24.02 10.69
C PHE A 127 -0.07 -23.26 10.45
N ILE A 128 -0.48 -22.38 11.38
CA ILE A 128 -1.70 -21.56 11.23
C ILE A 128 -1.56 -20.62 10.02
N LEU A 129 -0.41 -19.97 9.88
CA LEU A 129 -0.10 -19.09 8.75
C LEU A 129 -0.08 -19.83 7.41
N SER A 130 0.44 -21.06 7.37
CA SER A 130 0.43 -21.88 6.16
C SER A 130 -0.99 -22.23 5.72
N VAL A 131 -1.89 -22.54 6.66
CA VAL A 131 -3.28 -22.82 6.32
C VAL A 131 -3.99 -21.55 5.84
N ALA A 132 -3.76 -20.42 6.50
CA ALA A 132 -4.29 -19.13 6.06
C ALA A 132 -3.78 -18.76 4.64
N MET A 133 -2.49 -18.95 4.38
CA MET A 133 -1.89 -18.75 3.06
C MET A 133 -2.49 -19.69 2.01
N ALA A 134 -2.71 -20.95 2.35
CA ALA A 134 -3.32 -21.92 1.43
C ALA A 134 -4.77 -21.52 1.08
N LEU A 135 -5.55 -21.05 2.06
CA LEU A 135 -6.91 -20.55 1.81
C LEU A 135 -6.90 -19.28 0.95
N LEU A 136 -5.95 -18.38 1.21
CA LEU A 136 -5.78 -17.16 0.42
C LEU A 136 -5.38 -17.47 -1.03
N LEU A 137 -4.39 -18.34 -1.23
CA LEU A 137 -3.96 -18.79 -2.56
C LEU A 137 -5.06 -19.55 -3.29
N TYR A 138 -5.86 -20.34 -2.57
CA TYR A 138 -7.01 -21.04 -3.14
C TYR A 138 -8.08 -20.05 -3.63
N GLU A 139 -8.42 -19.04 -2.83
CA GLU A 139 -9.36 -18.01 -3.25
C GLU A 139 -8.77 -17.18 -4.40
N TRP A 140 -7.47 -16.87 -4.37
CA TRP A 140 -6.81 -16.17 -5.47
C TRP A 140 -6.83 -16.99 -6.77
N TRP A 141 -6.50 -18.28 -6.73
CA TRP A 141 -6.54 -19.17 -7.90
C TRP A 141 -7.98 -19.31 -8.45
N ARG A 142 -8.96 -19.47 -7.56
CA ARG A 142 -10.37 -19.55 -7.94
C ARG A 142 -10.94 -18.22 -8.43
N SER A 143 -10.53 -17.10 -7.85
CA SER A 143 -10.93 -15.75 -8.24
C SER A 143 -10.34 -15.37 -9.58
N SER A 144 -9.08 -15.74 -9.83
CA SER A 144 -8.40 -15.58 -11.12
C SER A 144 -9.02 -16.41 -12.24
N SER A 145 -9.89 -17.37 -11.91
CA SER A 145 -10.64 -18.17 -12.90
C SER A 145 -11.95 -17.49 -13.35
N LYS A 146 -12.34 -16.35 -12.76
CA LYS A 146 -13.48 -15.55 -13.21
C LYS A 146 -12.97 -14.35 -14.02
N PRO A 147 -13.59 -14.01 -15.17
CA PRO A 147 -13.25 -12.79 -15.88
C PRO A 147 -13.46 -11.60 -14.93
N ASP A 148 -12.44 -10.75 -14.81
CA ASP A 148 -12.46 -9.58 -13.95
C ASP A 148 -13.71 -8.74 -14.28
N ALA A 149 -14.71 -8.75 -13.39
CA ALA A 149 -15.89 -7.90 -13.55
C ALA A 149 -15.50 -6.41 -13.67
N ASN A 150 -14.32 -6.05 -13.13
CA ASN A 150 -13.72 -4.75 -13.34
C ASN A 150 -13.18 -4.56 -14.77
N ALA A 151 -12.60 -5.57 -15.41
CA ALA A 151 -12.15 -5.46 -16.80
C ALA A 151 -13.34 -5.20 -17.75
N VAL A 152 -14.45 -5.93 -17.55
CA VAL A 152 -15.68 -5.69 -18.32
C VAL A 152 -16.23 -4.29 -18.08
N ARG A 153 -16.26 -3.83 -16.82
CA ARG A 153 -16.65 -2.44 -16.50
C ARG A 153 -15.70 -1.43 -17.11
N LEU A 154 -14.39 -1.68 -17.12
CA LEU A 154 -13.41 -0.80 -17.75
C LEU A 154 -13.65 -0.68 -19.26
N GLU A 155 -14.03 -1.77 -19.92
CA GLU A 155 -14.39 -1.76 -21.34
C GLU A 155 -15.68 -0.96 -21.58
N GLU A 156 -16.70 -1.14 -20.74
CA GLU A 156 -17.95 -0.37 -20.80
C GLU A 156 -17.70 1.13 -20.59
N LEU A 157 -16.94 1.51 -19.56
CA LEU A 157 -16.52 2.89 -19.28
C LEU A 157 -15.71 3.50 -20.44
N ARG A 158 -14.85 2.71 -21.09
CA ARG A 158 -14.11 3.17 -22.28
C ARG A 158 -15.03 3.43 -23.46
N ALA A 159 -16.01 2.56 -23.70
CA ALA A 159 -17.00 2.74 -24.75
C ALA A 159 -17.87 3.99 -24.52
N GLU A 160 -18.28 4.25 -23.26
CA GLU A 160 -18.99 5.48 -22.91
C GLU A 160 -18.15 6.74 -23.17
N LEU A 161 -16.86 6.72 -22.82
CA LEU A 161 -15.96 7.84 -23.08
C LEU A 161 -15.77 8.12 -24.57
N GLU A 162 -15.66 7.09 -25.40
CA GLU A 162 -15.58 7.25 -26.86
C GLU A 162 -16.88 7.83 -27.44
N ALA A 163 -18.04 7.36 -26.96
CA ALA A 163 -19.33 7.89 -27.37
C ALA A 163 -19.51 9.37 -26.99
N MET A 164 -19.09 9.75 -25.77
CA MET A 164 -19.15 11.15 -25.32
C MET A 164 -18.23 12.05 -26.16
N LYS A 165 -17.01 11.61 -26.46
CA LYS A 165 -16.09 12.37 -27.32
C LYS A 165 -16.64 12.57 -28.73
N ALA A 166 -17.21 11.53 -29.33
CA ALA A 166 -17.84 11.64 -30.65
C ALA A 166 -19.03 12.61 -30.65
N ALA A 167 -19.79 12.64 -29.55
CA ALA A 167 -20.88 13.61 -29.38
C ALA A 167 -20.33 15.04 -29.24
N GLU A 168 -19.27 15.26 -28.46
CA GLU A 168 -18.62 16.57 -28.33
C GLU A 168 -18.11 17.11 -29.67
N GLU A 169 -17.46 16.26 -30.48
CA GLU A 169 -16.99 16.64 -31.82
C GLU A 169 -18.15 17.03 -32.75
N ALA A 170 -19.24 16.25 -32.76
CA ALA A 170 -20.42 16.57 -33.56
C ALA A 170 -21.13 17.86 -33.13
N LEU A 171 -21.09 18.19 -31.83
CA LEU A 171 -21.59 19.48 -31.34
C LEU A 171 -20.64 20.63 -31.72
N ALA A 172 -19.33 20.41 -31.68
CA ALA A 172 -18.33 21.40 -32.07
C ALA A 172 -18.49 21.79 -33.55
N GLU A 173 -18.64 20.82 -34.46
CA GLU A 173 -18.91 21.08 -35.88
C GLU A 173 -20.18 21.92 -36.10
N LYS A 174 -21.27 21.60 -35.41
CA LYS A 174 -22.52 22.38 -35.48
C LYS A 174 -22.33 23.81 -34.98
N SER A 175 -21.55 24.00 -33.92
CA SER A 175 -21.26 25.33 -33.39
C SER A 175 -20.44 26.16 -34.39
N GLU A 176 -19.48 25.54 -35.09
CA GLU A 176 -18.71 26.21 -36.14
C GLU A 176 -19.57 26.58 -37.33
N GLU A 177 -20.49 25.71 -37.76
CA GLU A 177 -21.44 26.04 -38.84
C GLU A 177 -22.32 27.24 -38.46
N GLN A 178 -22.82 27.26 -37.23
CA GLN A 178 -23.61 28.39 -36.74
C GLN A 178 -22.79 29.69 -36.71
N GLN A 179 -21.55 29.64 -36.23
CA GLN A 179 -20.64 30.78 -36.24
C GLN A 179 -20.35 31.28 -37.66
N LYS A 180 -20.11 30.37 -38.61
CA LYS A 180 -19.92 30.71 -40.04
C LYS A 180 -21.15 31.40 -40.61
N ARG A 181 -22.36 30.89 -40.31
CA ARG A 181 -23.63 31.53 -40.73
C ARG A 181 -23.78 32.94 -40.13
N ILE A 182 -23.43 33.11 -38.86
CA ILE A 182 -23.49 34.42 -38.18
C ILE A 182 -22.48 35.39 -38.81
N GLN A 183 -21.23 34.97 -39.04
CA GLN A 183 -20.22 35.82 -39.68
C GLN A 183 -20.63 36.27 -41.09
N ILE A 184 -21.20 35.37 -41.90
CA ILE A 184 -21.72 35.73 -43.23
C ILE A 184 -22.84 36.77 -43.12
N LEU A 185 -23.74 36.63 -42.13
CA LEU A 185 -24.80 37.61 -41.89
C LEU A 185 -24.24 38.96 -41.41
N GLU A 186 -23.27 38.95 -40.49
CA GLU A 186 -22.59 40.15 -40.00
C GLU A 186 -21.87 40.89 -41.14
N ASP A 187 -21.15 40.18 -42.01
CA ASP A 187 -20.48 40.76 -43.18
C ASP A 187 -21.48 41.37 -44.17
N ALA A 188 -22.59 40.68 -44.44
CA ALA A 188 -23.64 41.19 -45.30
C ALA A 188 -24.29 42.45 -44.71
N LEU A 189 -24.56 42.44 -43.40
CA LEU A 189 -25.12 43.59 -42.67
C LEU A 189 -24.14 44.77 -42.67
N ASN A 190 -22.86 44.52 -42.42
CA ASN A 190 -21.82 45.55 -42.35
C ASN A 190 -21.54 46.17 -43.72
N ARG A 191 -21.57 45.37 -44.81
CA ARG A 191 -21.52 45.86 -46.20
C ARG A 191 -22.71 46.79 -46.49
N LYS A 192 -23.92 46.40 -46.08
CA LYS A 192 -25.13 47.21 -46.28
C LYS A 192 -25.08 48.51 -45.45
N TRP A 193 -24.63 48.45 -44.20
CA TRP A 193 -24.42 49.60 -43.33
C TRP A 193 -23.43 50.60 -43.95
N LYS A 194 -22.30 50.12 -44.48
CA LYS A 194 -21.27 50.96 -45.11
C LYS A 194 -21.76 51.72 -46.36
N LEU A 195 -22.82 51.22 -47.00
CA LEU A 195 -23.44 51.86 -48.17
C LEU A 195 -24.50 52.91 -47.79
N LEU A 196 -24.94 52.97 -46.53
CA LEU A 196 -25.89 53.98 -46.08
C LEU A 196 -25.13 55.25 -45.67
N PRO A 197 -25.45 56.43 -46.25
CA PRO A 197 -24.90 57.69 -45.76
C PRO A 197 -25.27 57.87 -44.29
N SER A 198 -24.31 58.25 -43.45
CA SER A 198 -24.53 58.51 -42.03
C SER A 198 -25.77 59.41 -41.87
N LEU A 199 -26.81 58.90 -41.21
CA LEU A 199 -27.92 59.72 -40.74
C LEU A 199 -27.36 60.67 -39.68
N SER A 200 -26.91 61.83 -40.15
CA SER A 200 -26.61 62.98 -39.31
C SER A 200 -27.90 63.37 -38.56
N PRO A 201 -27.87 63.57 -37.23
CA PRO A 201 -29.05 64.05 -36.51
C PRO A 201 -29.28 65.53 -36.86
N ALA A 202 -30.04 65.81 -37.92
CA ALA A 202 -30.38 67.17 -38.33
C ALA A 202 -31.78 67.55 -37.82
N SER A 203 -31.77 68.43 -36.82
CA SER A 203 -32.80 69.40 -36.41
C SER A 203 -34.21 68.90 -36.12
N ALA A 204 -34.52 68.78 -34.82
CA ALA A 204 -35.89 68.95 -34.33
C ALA A 204 -36.32 70.41 -34.54
N PRO A 205 -37.50 70.70 -35.12
CA PRO A 205 -37.98 72.06 -35.32
C PRO A 205 -38.41 72.71 -34.00
N THR A 206 -38.01 73.96 -33.84
CA THR A 206 -38.41 74.88 -32.76
C THR A 206 -39.89 75.27 -32.86
N VAL A 207 -40.60 75.08 -31.74
CA VAL A 207 -41.74 75.83 -31.17
C VAL A 207 -42.60 76.70 -32.10
N SER A 208 -43.93 76.48 -32.07
CA SER A 208 -44.90 77.57 -32.15
C SER A 208 -46.06 77.33 -31.18
N SER A 209 -45.94 77.94 -30.00
CA SER A 209 -47.06 78.40 -29.19
C SER A 209 -47.82 79.47 -29.98
N ASN A 210 -49.16 79.40 -30.02
CA ASN A 210 -50.05 80.59 -30.02
C ASN A 210 -51.54 80.21 -30.05
N ALA A 211 -52.29 80.95 -29.22
CA ALA A 211 -53.74 81.16 -29.11
C ALA A 211 -54.60 80.02 -28.51
#